data_AF-A0A2I2YWK5-F1
#
_entry.id   AF-A0A2I2YWK5-F1
#
_cell.length_a   1.000
_cell.length_b   1.000
_cell.length_c   1.000
_cell.angle_alpha   90.00
_cell.angle_beta   90.00
_cell.angle_gamma   90.00
#
_symmetry.space_group_name_H-M   'P 1'
#
loop_
_entity.id
_entity.type
_entity.pdbx_description
1 polymer ?
#
loop_
_entity_poly.entity_id
_entity_poly.type
_entity_poly.pdbx_seq_one_letter_code
_entity_poly.pdbx_strand_id
1 'polypeptide(L)'
;MVAYRAIGSLSRFSAFRILRSQGYTRRNFTGSFALLTRTHINYGVKGDVVLHSEFTEVMNEIWASDQIRSAILISPKPGCFIVGADIDILATCKTPQEVTQIPQEAQRTFEKLEKSIKPVVTAISGSCHFIRRHTKAAQNGGCKHPCRQGKENGTGMDNQIPRRSRNYFPKGLADKKISPKRDKGLVEKLTAYAMTIPFVRQQIYKKRTKGLYPTPLKITDVVKTGIEQGSDAGYLSESQKFGELAMTKESKALMGLYHGQVLCKKNTSGAPQKDVKHLAIPGAGMMGAGIAQVSVDKGRKTILKDATLTGLVFKGLNDKEESSNTDMVMDAVFEDLSFKHRVLKGVEAVIPDHYVFASNTSPLPISEIAAVSKRPEKVIGRHYFSPADKMQLLEMITTKKTSKDTSASTVAIGLKQGKVIIVVKDGPGFYTTRCLAPMMSEVIRILQEGVDPKKLDSLTTSLGFPVGAATLVDEVGVDVAKHVAKDLGKMVSKGFLGRKSGKGFSIYQESVKNKNLNSDMNSILASLKMPPKSEVSSDEDIQFRLLTRFVNEAVTCLQEGILATPSEGDIGAVFGLSFPPCLGGPFCFVDLYEAQKIVDRRKKYEAAYGKEFTPSQLLADHTNSPNKKFHQ
;
A
#
# COMPACT_ATOMS: atom_id res chain seq x y z
N MET A 1 44.81 62.17 11.37
CA MET A 1 44.29 62.22 12.75
C MET A 1 42.97 61.46 12.80
N VAL A 2 42.90 60.39 13.61
CA VAL A 2 41.91 60.13 14.68
C VAL A 2 40.50 60.74 14.47
N ALA A 3 39.33 60.11 14.66
CA ALA A 3 38.89 58.77 15.05
C ALA A 3 37.33 58.78 15.14
N TYR A 4 36.73 57.61 14.87
CA TYR A 4 35.57 56.97 15.53
C TYR A 4 34.24 57.71 15.85
N ARG A 5 33.10 57.12 15.40
CA ARG A 5 32.17 56.29 16.21
C ARG A 5 31.07 55.64 15.34
N ALA A 6 30.57 54.51 15.82
CA ALA A 6 29.83 53.45 15.11
C ALA A 6 28.30 53.64 15.02
N ILE A 7 27.65 52.87 14.12
CA ILE A 7 26.47 51.99 14.32
C ILE A 7 26.10 51.35 12.96
N GLY A 8 25.74 50.06 12.94
CA GLY A 8 24.77 49.52 11.97
C GLY A 8 25.26 48.48 10.96
N SER A 9 25.10 47.21 11.32
CA SER A 9 25.36 45.99 10.56
C SER A 9 24.52 45.85 9.27
N LEU A 10 25.18 45.77 8.11
CA LEU A 10 24.64 45.17 6.88
C LEU A 10 25.75 44.41 6.13
N SER A 11 25.37 43.21 5.71
CA SER A 11 26.16 42.12 5.16
C SER A 11 27.06 42.49 3.97
N ARG A 12 28.34 42.10 4.04
CA ARG A 12 29.22 41.96 2.87
C ARG A 12 30.06 40.69 2.95
N PHE A 13 29.97 39.94 1.85
CA PHE A 13 31.05 39.27 1.11
C PHE A 13 32.34 38.94 1.87
N SER A 14 32.68 37.65 1.88
CA SER A 14 34.05 37.20 1.72
C SER A 14 34.12 36.11 0.66
N ALA A 15 34.92 36.39 -0.36
CA ALA A 15 35.22 35.52 -1.48
C ALA A 15 36.03 34.32 -1.01
N PHE A 16 35.71 33.13 -1.53
CA PHE A 16 36.67 32.04 -1.64
C PHE A 16 36.94 31.76 -3.11
N ARG A 17 38.15 32.15 -3.54
CA ARG A 17 38.82 31.67 -4.74
C ARG A 17 38.90 30.15 -4.68
N ILE A 18 38.26 29.46 -5.61
CA ILE A 18 38.64 28.11 -6.01
C ILE A 18 38.87 28.14 -7.52
N LEU A 19 40.06 27.71 -7.93
CA LEU A 19 40.56 27.70 -9.30
C LEU A 19 39.51 27.18 -10.30
N ARG A 20 39.22 28.00 -11.31
CA ARG A 20 38.50 27.60 -12.51
C ARG A 20 39.36 26.61 -13.31
N SER A 21 38.89 25.37 -13.47
CA SER A 21 39.25 24.59 -14.65
C SER A 21 38.27 24.93 -15.77
N GLN A 22 38.81 25.31 -16.95
CA GLN A 22 38.03 25.57 -18.16
C GLN A 22 37.39 24.26 -18.68
N GLY A 23 36.17 24.34 -19.23
CA GLY A 23 35.56 23.26 -20.01
C GLY A 23 34.19 22.72 -19.58
N TYR A 24 33.33 23.50 -18.89
CA TYR A 24 31.97 23.05 -18.55
C TYR A 24 30.92 24.00 -19.10
N THR A 25 29.89 23.46 -19.79
CA THR A 25 28.67 24.21 -20.06
C THR A 25 27.43 23.36 -19.94
N ARG A 26 26.39 23.96 -19.34
CA ARG A 26 25.05 23.40 -19.18
C ARG A 26 24.21 23.84 -20.38
N ARG A 27 23.63 22.92 -21.15
CA ARG A 27 22.54 23.23 -22.09
C ARG A 27 21.23 22.78 -21.45
N ASN A 28 20.33 23.73 -21.20
CA ASN A 28 18.91 23.45 -21.04
C ASN A 28 18.31 23.73 -22.42
N PHE A 29 17.82 22.72 -23.14
CA PHE A 29 17.21 22.97 -24.45
C PHE A 29 15.78 23.50 -24.27
N THR A 30 15.64 24.81 -24.48
CA THR A 30 14.52 25.48 -25.16
C THR A 30 15.18 26.19 -26.35
N GLY A 31 14.59 26.05 -27.55
CA GLY A 31 15.27 26.23 -28.84
C GLY A 31 16.14 27.47 -29.01
N SER A 32 17.33 27.29 -29.60
CA SER A 32 17.89 28.03 -30.74
C SER A 32 19.37 27.64 -30.96
N PHE A 33 19.79 27.68 -32.23
CA PHE A 33 21.12 27.32 -32.73
C PHE A 33 22.21 28.32 -32.31
N ALA A 34 23.37 27.84 -31.83
CA ALA A 34 24.72 28.36 -32.16
C ALA A 34 25.84 27.65 -31.37
N LEU A 35 26.69 26.99 -32.16
CA LEU A 35 28.17 26.84 -32.15
C LEU A 35 28.99 26.51 -30.88
N LEU A 36 29.65 25.35 -31.01
CA LEU A 36 31.10 25.06 -30.91
C LEU A 36 31.84 25.15 -29.56
N THR A 37 32.69 24.13 -29.35
CA THR A 37 33.72 23.92 -28.32
C THR A 37 33.29 23.25 -26.99
N ARG A 38 32.85 21.97 -26.96
CA ARG A 38 32.52 21.28 -25.67
C ARG A 38 32.87 19.79 -25.63
N THR A 39 33.60 19.37 -24.59
CA THR A 39 34.09 17.99 -24.34
C THR A 39 33.15 17.11 -23.49
N HIS A 40 32.12 17.69 -22.85
CA HIS A 40 31.18 17.00 -21.96
C HIS A 40 29.76 17.63 -22.00
N ILE A 41 28.71 16.80 -21.96
CA ILE A 41 27.30 17.24 -21.97
C ILE A 41 26.55 16.69 -20.74
N ASN A 42 25.76 17.55 -20.09
CA ASN A 42 24.81 17.21 -19.03
C ASN A 42 23.39 17.16 -19.63
N TYR A 43 22.73 16.01 -19.58
CA TYR A 43 21.32 15.90 -19.96
C TYR A 43 20.42 15.88 -18.73
N GLY A 44 19.38 16.72 -18.74
CA GLY A 44 18.35 16.80 -17.72
C GLY A 44 17.10 16.07 -18.17
N VAL A 45 16.74 14.98 -17.50
CA VAL A 45 15.48 14.25 -17.76
C VAL A 45 14.28 15.13 -17.37
N LYS A 46 13.47 15.58 -18.33
CA LYS A 46 12.17 16.21 -18.06
C LYS A 46 11.12 15.11 -17.84
N GLY A 47 10.23 15.28 -16.85
CA GLY A 47 9.12 14.34 -16.59
C GLY A 47 9.40 13.26 -15.54
N ASP A 48 8.35 12.59 -15.03
CA ASP A 48 8.47 11.36 -14.21
C ASP A 48 8.59 10.11 -15.09
N VAL A 49 8.23 10.26 -16.37
CA VAL A 49 8.31 9.30 -17.47
C VAL A 49 9.31 9.87 -18.48
N VAL A 50 10.34 9.11 -18.83
CA VAL A 50 11.24 9.47 -19.94
C VAL A 50 10.52 9.15 -21.24
N LEU A 51 10.28 10.14 -22.10
CA LEU A 51 9.89 9.85 -23.48
C LEU A 51 11.06 9.12 -24.18
N HIS A 52 10.82 7.86 -24.53
CA HIS A 52 11.82 6.96 -25.12
C HIS A 52 12.44 7.54 -26.41
N SER A 53 11.64 8.26 -27.20
CA SER A 53 12.05 8.91 -28.45
C SER A 53 13.08 10.02 -28.22
N GLU A 54 12.78 10.98 -27.33
CA GLU A 54 13.68 12.10 -27.00
C GLU A 54 15.02 11.59 -26.45
N PHE A 55 14.99 10.59 -25.57
CA PHE A 55 16.21 9.99 -25.04
C PHE A 55 17.06 9.37 -26.15
N THR A 56 16.43 8.65 -27.07
CA THR A 56 17.12 7.98 -28.18
C THR A 56 17.76 8.99 -29.13
N GLU A 57 17.05 10.07 -29.47
CA GLU A 57 17.56 11.15 -30.32
C GLU A 57 18.82 11.79 -29.73
N VAL A 58 18.76 12.20 -28.46
CA VAL A 58 19.89 12.82 -27.76
C VAL A 58 21.08 11.87 -27.64
N MET A 59 20.84 10.59 -27.38
CA MET A 59 21.91 9.61 -27.31
C MET A 59 22.58 9.38 -28.67
N ASN A 60 21.80 9.41 -29.76
CA ASN A 60 22.35 9.32 -31.12
C ASN A 60 23.24 10.53 -31.45
N GLU A 61 22.85 11.76 -31.06
CA GLU A 61 23.71 12.95 -31.19
C GLU A 61 25.02 12.79 -30.40
N ILE A 62 24.92 12.30 -29.16
CA ILE A 62 26.09 12.08 -28.30
C ILE A 62 27.02 11.04 -28.92
N TRP A 63 26.50 9.95 -29.47
CA TRP A 63 27.30 8.92 -30.11
C TRP A 63 27.94 9.40 -31.42
N ALA A 64 27.21 10.15 -32.25
CA ALA A 64 27.72 10.63 -33.55
C ALA A 64 28.77 11.74 -33.42
N SER A 65 28.70 12.59 -32.39
CA SER A 65 29.58 13.77 -32.30
C SER A 65 30.97 13.44 -31.73
N ASP A 66 32.02 13.48 -32.56
CA ASP A 66 33.43 13.29 -32.16
C ASP A 66 33.94 14.30 -31.11
N GLN A 67 33.24 15.43 -30.96
CA GLN A 67 33.57 16.44 -29.94
C GLN A 67 33.29 15.95 -28.51
N ILE A 68 32.43 14.94 -28.35
CA ILE A 68 31.98 14.46 -27.04
C ILE A 68 32.76 13.19 -26.68
N ARG A 69 33.52 13.25 -25.59
CA ARG A 69 34.29 12.10 -25.09
C ARG A 69 33.57 11.29 -24.01
N SER A 70 32.64 11.91 -23.27
CA SER A 70 31.82 11.25 -22.25
C SER A 70 30.55 12.06 -21.94
N ALA A 71 29.54 11.40 -21.37
CA ALA A 71 28.25 12.00 -21.05
C ALA A 71 27.80 11.73 -19.61
N ILE A 72 26.97 12.63 -19.06
CA ILE A 72 26.36 12.48 -17.73
C ILE A 72 24.84 12.62 -17.85
N LEU A 73 24.12 11.65 -17.30
CA LEU A 73 22.67 11.65 -17.18
C LEU A 73 22.26 12.04 -15.75
N ILE A 74 21.51 13.12 -15.59
CA ILE A 74 21.05 13.61 -14.28
C ILE A 74 19.57 13.98 -14.33
N SER A 75 18.84 13.74 -13.25
CA SER A 75 17.50 14.30 -13.10
C SER A 75 17.56 15.72 -12.52
N PRO A 76 16.92 16.70 -13.15
CA PRO A 76 16.73 18.04 -12.59
C PRO A 76 15.68 18.07 -11.46
N LYS A 77 14.85 17.03 -11.32
CA LYS A 77 13.77 16.99 -10.32
C LYS A 77 14.33 16.74 -8.91
N PRO A 78 13.98 17.57 -7.92
CA PRO A 78 14.38 17.31 -6.54
C PRO A 78 13.65 16.06 -6.01
N GLY A 79 14.41 15.10 -5.48
CA GLY A 79 13.84 13.90 -4.83
C GLY A 79 13.46 12.75 -5.77
N CYS A 80 13.63 12.88 -7.08
CA CYS A 80 13.32 11.83 -8.05
C CYS A 80 14.35 11.77 -9.18
N PHE A 81 14.80 10.57 -9.56
CA PHE A 81 15.59 10.31 -10.75
C PHE A 81 14.70 9.84 -11.90
N ILE A 82 14.17 8.61 -11.79
CA ILE A 82 13.23 7.97 -12.73
C ILE A 82 12.33 7.02 -11.92
N VAL A 83 11.01 7.00 -12.16
CA VAL A 83 10.06 6.12 -11.44
C VAL A 83 9.58 4.92 -12.27
N GLY A 84 10.04 4.79 -13.52
CA GLY A 84 9.61 3.74 -14.45
C GLY A 84 8.77 4.32 -15.59
N ALA A 85 8.31 3.46 -16.49
CA ALA A 85 7.40 3.84 -17.57
C ALA A 85 5.98 4.04 -17.03
N ASP A 86 5.18 4.81 -17.76
CA ASP A 86 3.75 4.91 -17.50
C ASP A 86 3.09 3.54 -17.70
N ILE A 87 2.46 3.02 -16.65
CA ILE A 87 1.79 1.71 -16.68
C ILE A 87 0.56 1.78 -17.58
N ASP A 88 -0.01 2.97 -17.79
CA ASP A 88 -1.19 3.19 -18.62
C ASP A 88 -0.95 2.78 -20.09
N ILE A 89 0.32 2.76 -20.55
CA ILE A 89 0.67 2.24 -21.87
C ILE A 89 0.22 0.78 -22.02
N LEU A 90 0.31 -0.04 -20.97
CA LEU A 90 -0.11 -1.44 -20.99
C LEU A 90 -1.63 -1.59 -21.14
N ALA A 91 -2.42 -0.60 -20.71
CA ALA A 91 -3.87 -0.63 -20.88
C ALA A 91 -4.29 -0.45 -22.35
N THR A 92 -3.45 0.17 -23.18
CA THR A 92 -3.72 0.37 -24.62
C THR A 92 -3.44 -0.87 -25.46
N CYS A 93 -2.61 -1.79 -24.98
CA CYS A 93 -2.25 -3.00 -25.69
C CYS A 93 -3.35 -4.07 -25.61
N LYS A 94 -3.67 -4.68 -26.77
CA LYS A 94 -4.72 -5.71 -26.87
C LYS A 94 -4.16 -7.11 -26.96
N THR A 95 -2.92 -7.25 -27.44
CA THR A 95 -2.28 -8.55 -27.66
C THR A 95 -0.99 -8.68 -26.85
N PRO A 96 -0.63 -9.91 -26.41
CA PRO A 96 0.67 -10.15 -25.75
C PRO A 96 1.86 -9.69 -26.60
N GLN A 97 1.74 -9.80 -27.93
CA GLN A 97 2.79 -9.46 -28.88
C GLN A 97 3.07 -7.95 -28.92
N GLU A 98 2.02 -7.12 -28.92
CA GLU A 98 2.16 -5.66 -28.79
C GLU A 98 2.92 -5.30 -27.52
N VAL A 99 2.57 -5.93 -26.39
CA VAL A 99 3.26 -5.67 -25.13
C VAL A 99 4.71 -6.15 -25.15
N THR A 100 5.00 -7.27 -25.82
CA THR A 100 6.36 -7.81 -25.98
C THR A 100 7.27 -6.89 -26.78
N GLN A 101 6.75 -6.09 -27.72
CA GLN A 101 7.56 -5.16 -28.50
C GLN A 101 8.13 -4.01 -27.66
N ILE A 102 7.35 -3.51 -26.69
CA ILE A 102 7.75 -2.40 -25.80
C ILE A 102 9.08 -2.66 -25.08
N PRO A 103 9.26 -3.75 -24.31
CA PRO A 103 10.53 -4.04 -23.66
C PRO A 103 11.65 -4.35 -24.67
N GLN A 104 11.36 -4.86 -25.87
CA GLN A 104 12.41 -5.10 -26.89
C GLN A 104 13.03 -3.79 -27.38
N GLU A 105 12.22 -2.77 -27.65
CA GLU A 105 12.71 -1.44 -28.03
C GLU A 105 13.55 -0.81 -26.91
N ALA A 106 13.06 -0.92 -25.67
CA ALA A 106 13.80 -0.48 -24.50
C ALA A 106 15.13 -1.24 -24.35
N GLN A 107 15.12 -2.56 -24.47
CA GLN A 107 16.30 -3.43 -24.38
C GLN A 107 17.36 -3.04 -25.41
N ARG A 108 16.97 -2.81 -26.68
CA ARG A 108 17.89 -2.37 -27.75
C ARG A 108 18.58 -1.05 -27.40
N THR A 109 17.82 -0.10 -26.86
CA THR A 109 18.35 1.22 -26.49
C THR A 109 19.31 1.12 -25.29
N PHE A 110 18.96 0.32 -24.28
CA PHE A 110 19.84 0.08 -23.14
C PHE A 110 21.09 -0.73 -23.51
N GLU A 111 20.99 -1.64 -24.48
CA GLU A 111 22.14 -2.39 -24.98
C GLU A 111 23.12 -1.50 -25.73
N LYS A 112 22.63 -0.56 -26.55
CA LYS A 112 23.49 0.48 -27.18
C LYS A 112 24.19 1.35 -26.13
N LEU A 113 23.49 1.67 -25.04
CA LEU A 113 24.06 2.42 -23.92
C LEU A 113 25.14 1.62 -23.18
N GLU A 114 24.91 0.33 -22.97
CA GLU A 114 25.86 -0.59 -22.32
C GLU A 114 27.11 -0.81 -23.17
N LYS A 115 26.95 -0.98 -24.49
CA LYS A 115 28.03 -1.16 -25.47
C LYS A 115 28.63 0.17 -25.96
N SER A 116 28.26 1.30 -25.35
CA SER A 116 28.70 2.63 -25.76
C SER A 116 30.22 2.78 -25.63
N ILE A 117 30.86 3.20 -26.73
CA ILE A 117 32.30 3.52 -26.77
C ILE A 117 32.62 4.74 -25.89
N LYS A 118 31.66 5.68 -25.80
CA LYS A 118 31.77 6.87 -24.94
C LYS A 118 31.25 6.54 -23.54
N PRO A 119 32.04 6.75 -22.47
CA PRO A 119 31.58 6.52 -21.11
C PRO A 119 30.36 7.38 -20.77
N VAL A 120 29.28 6.74 -20.31
CA VAL A 120 28.07 7.41 -19.82
C VAL A 120 27.91 7.16 -18.33
N VAL A 121 27.77 8.23 -17.55
CA VAL A 121 27.63 8.17 -16.09
C VAL A 121 26.25 8.62 -15.66
N THR A 122 25.58 7.82 -14.85
CA THR A 122 24.24 8.12 -14.33
C THR A 122 24.34 8.71 -12.93
N ALA A 123 23.96 9.99 -12.78
CA ALA A 123 23.98 10.73 -11.52
C ALA A 123 22.62 10.64 -10.80
N ILE A 124 22.41 9.54 -10.08
CA ILE A 124 21.12 9.26 -9.44
C ILE A 124 20.89 10.22 -8.25
N SER A 125 19.69 10.80 -8.18
CA SER A 125 19.25 11.71 -7.12
C SER A 125 17.81 11.38 -6.72
N GLY A 126 17.56 11.00 -5.46
CA GLY A 126 16.22 10.62 -5.01
C GLY A 126 15.75 9.25 -5.51
N SER A 127 14.44 9.09 -5.72
CA SER A 127 13.81 7.83 -6.12
C SER A 127 14.28 7.33 -7.50
N CYS A 128 14.68 6.07 -7.58
CA CYS A 128 15.09 5.40 -8.82
C CYS A 128 14.50 3.99 -8.85
N HIS A 129 13.45 3.79 -9.63
CA HIS A 129 12.75 2.50 -9.75
C HIS A 129 12.90 2.01 -11.21
N PHE A 130 12.99 0.69 -11.42
CA PHE A 130 12.99 0.03 -12.74
C PHE A 130 14.20 0.21 -13.69
N ILE A 131 15.28 0.89 -13.32
CA ILE A 131 16.46 0.98 -14.23
C ILE A 131 17.26 -0.33 -14.23
N ARG A 132 17.52 -0.84 -15.45
CA ARG A 132 18.45 -1.94 -15.75
C ARG A 132 19.86 -1.63 -15.23
N ARG A 133 20.48 -2.61 -14.56
CA ARG A 133 21.72 -2.58 -13.74
C ARG A 133 23.03 -2.18 -14.46
N HIS A 134 23.02 -1.64 -15.68
CA HIS A 134 24.19 -1.66 -16.57
C HIS A 134 24.83 -0.29 -16.89
N THR A 135 24.38 0.81 -16.28
CA THR A 135 25.11 2.09 -16.31
C THR A 135 25.92 2.28 -15.03
N LYS A 136 27.20 2.70 -15.13
CA LYS A 136 28.03 3.02 -13.96
C LYS A 136 27.40 4.21 -13.23
N ALA A 137 26.74 3.94 -12.11
CA ALA A 137 25.94 4.91 -11.38
C ALA A 137 26.72 5.51 -10.19
N ALA A 138 26.69 6.84 -10.07
CA ALA A 138 27.22 7.58 -8.93
C ALA A 138 26.07 8.33 -8.22
N GLN A 139 25.79 8.01 -6.97
CA GLN A 139 24.64 8.58 -6.23
C GLN A 139 25.06 9.63 -5.20
N ASN A 140 24.21 10.63 -4.97
CA ASN A 140 24.45 11.65 -3.93
C ASN A 140 24.19 11.13 -2.51
N GLY A 141 25.14 11.39 -1.60
CA GLY A 141 25.05 11.08 -0.17
C GLY A 141 24.08 11.97 0.60
N GLY A 142 22.78 11.67 0.54
CA GLY A 142 21.73 12.35 1.32
C GLY A 142 20.61 11.46 1.89
N CYS A 143 20.53 10.17 1.56
CA CYS A 143 19.53 9.24 2.09
C CYS A 143 20.19 8.21 2.99
N LYS A 144 19.82 8.17 4.29
CA LYS A 144 20.59 7.44 5.32
C LYS A 144 20.32 5.93 5.42
N HIS A 145 19.23 5.37 4.87
CA HIS A 145 18.94 3.92 4.99
C HIS A 145 18.82 3.14 3.66
N PRO A 146 18.00 3.52 2.66
CA PRO A 146 17.87 2.73 1.42
C PRO A 146 19.14 2.74 0.55
N CYS A 147 19.85 3.87 0.51
CA CYS A 147 21.08 4.02 -0.28
C CYS A 147 22.26 3.23 0.30
N ARG A 148 22.26 2.97 1.61
CA ARG A 148 23.29 2.16 2.26
C ARG A 148 23.13 0.69 1.87
N GLN A 149 21.88 0.19 1.91
CA GLN A 149 21.54 -1.18 1.53
C GLN A 149 21.78 -1.46 0.04
N GLY A 150 21.47 -0.50 -0.86
CA GLY A 150 21.77 -0.64 -2.30
C GLY A 150 23.27 -0.75 -2.61
N LYS A 151 24.11 -0.02 -1.87
CA LYS A 151 25.58 -0.07 -1.95
C LYS A 151 26.15 -1.35 -1.33
N GLU A 152 25.64 -1.77 -0.17
CA GLU A 152 26.07 -2.99 0.52
C GLU A 152 25.71 -4.25 -0.29
N ASN A 153 24.54 -4.28 -0.94
CA ASN A 153 24.08 -5.41 -1.77
C ASN A 153 24.65 -5.42 -3.21
N GLY A 154 25.53 -4.47 -3.57
CA GLY A 154 26.15 -4.40 -4.90
C GLY A 154 25.18 -4.23 -6.08
N THR A 155 24.07 -3.52 -5.88
CA THR A 155 22.95 -3.38 -6.85
C THR A 155 23.25 -2.47 -8.07
N GLY A 156 24.51 -2.30 -8.46
CA GLY A 156 24.94 -1.39 -9.55
C GLY A 156 25.29 0.03 -9.08
N MET A 157 25.37 0.25 -7.77
CA MET A 157 25.88 1.51 -7.18
C MET A 157 27.38 1.40 -6.95
N ASP A 158 28.17 2.01 -7.82
CA ASP A 158 29.63 1.94 -7.74
C ASP A 158 30.17 2.86 -6.64
N ASN A 159 29.59 4.06 -6.47
CA ASN A 159 30.04 5.03 -5.48
C ASN A 159 28.94 5.94 -4.91
N GLN A 160 29.15 6.36 -3.66
CA GLN A 160 28.35 7.36 -2.98
C GLN A 160 29.18 8.64 -2.82
N ILE A 161 28.70 9.75 -3.39
CA ILE A 161 29.48 10.98 -3.53
C ILE A 161 28.69 12.15 -2.91
N PRO A 162 29.32 13.11 -2.23
CA PRO A 162 28.64 14.35 -1.81
C PRO A 162 28.14 15.16 -3.01
N ARG A 163 27.04 15.93 -2.85
CA ARG A 163 26.42 16.71 -3.95
C ARG A 163 27.39 17.57 -4.75
N ARG A 164 28.46 18.05 -4.10
CA ARG A 164 29.46 18.97 -4.65
C ARG A 164 30.49 18.31 -5.58
N SER A 165 30.69 16.99 -5.52
CA SER A 165 31.80 16.31 -6.20
C SER A 165 31.40 15.49 -7.45
N ARG A 166 30.14 15.62 -7.91
CA ARG A 166 29.57 14.84 -9.04
C ARG A 166 30.30 15.02 -10.38
N ASN A 167 30.86 16.20 -10.65
CA ASN A 167 31.44 16.53 -11.97
C ASN A 167 32.85 15.96 -12.20
N TYR A 168 33.49 15.37 -11.18
CA TYR A 168 34.86 14.88 -11.25
C TYR A 168 34.97 13.38 -11.59
N PHE A 169 33.92 12.61 -11.30
CA PHE A 169 33.91 11.15 -11.47
C PHE A 169 33.95 10.66 -12.95
N PRO A 170 33.24 11.29 -13.89
CA PRO A 170 33.26 10.89 -15.31
C PRO A 170 34.62 11.09 -15.98
N LYS A 171 35.42 12.04 -15.49
CA LYS A 171 36.79 12.27 -15.96
C LYS A 171 37.71 11.10 -15.59
N GLY A 172 37.66 10.64 -14.33
CA GLY A 172 38.44 9.47 -13.88
C GLY A 172 38.04 8.15 -14.57
N LEU A 173 36.77 8.02 -14.99
CA LEU A 173 36.29 6.89 -15.79
C LEU A 173 36.80 6.91 -17.23
N ALA A 174 36.80 8.09 -17.87
CA ALA A 174 37.38 8.28 -19.20
C ALA A 174 38.89 8.00 -19.20
N ASP A 175 39.57 8.32 -18.09
CA ASP A 175 41.00 8.09 -17.89
C ASP A 175 41.35 6.65 -17.43
N LYS A 176 40.37 5.73 -17.36
CA LYS A 176 40.53 4.31 -16.91
C LYS A 176 41.10 4.10 -15.50
N LYS A 177 41.01 5.07 -14.58
CA LYS A 177 41.69 5.04 -13.26
C LYS A 177 40.90 4.37 -12.10
N ILE A 178 40.05 3.37 -12.35
CA ILE A 178 39.21 2.78 -11.28
C ILE A 178 39.41 1.26 -11.15
N SER A 179 39.98 0.86 -10.02
CA SER A 179 39.78 -0.44 -9.34
C SER A 179 39.68 -0.15 -7.82
N PRO A 180 38.73 -0.75 -7.07
CA PRO A 180 38.84 -2.16 -6.67
C PRO A 180 37.50 -2.94 -6.65
N LYS A 181 37.56 -4.27 -6.85
CA LYS A 181 36.45 -5.17 -6.50
C LYS A 181 36.46 -5.38 -4.98
N ARG A 182 35.27 -5.46 -4.37
CA ARG A 182 35.09 -5.81 -2.95
C ARG A 182 34.85 -7.31 -2.80
N ASP A 183 35.41 -7.89 -1.74
CA ASP A 183 35.16 -9.28 -1.40
C ASP A 183 33.80 -9.46 -0.72
N LYS A 184 33.05 -10.48 -1.18
CA LYS A 184 31.78 -10.89 -0.57
C LYS A 184 32.03 -11.82 0.62
N GLY A 185 31.26 -11.64 1.70
CA GLY A 185 31.32 -12.47 2.90
C GLY A 185 30.82 -13.91 2.68
N LEU A 186 31.15 -14.81 3.60
CA LEU A 186 30.90 -16.26 3.46
C LEU A 186 29.40 -16.63 3.43
N VAL A 187 28.58 -15.98 4.25
CA VAL A 187 27.12 -16.16 4.29
C VAL A 187 26.45 -15.70 3.00
N GLU A 188 26.94 -14.60 2.42
CA GLU A 188 26.44 -14.05 1.17
C GLU A 188 26.80 -14.95 -0.02
N LYS A 189 27.99 -15.57 0.02
CA LYS A 189 28.41 -16.59 -0.96
C LYS A 189 27.54 -17.85 -0.87
N LEU A 190 27.29 -18.35 0.35
CA LEU A 190 26.45 -19.54 0.57
C LEU A 190 24.98 -19.32 0.17
N THR A 191 24.41 -18.15 0.49
CA THR A 191 23.05 -17.81 0.08
C THR A 191 22.93 -17.58 -1.43
N ALA A 192 23.93 -16.97 -2.06
CA ALA A 192 23.99 -16.85 -3.51
C ALA A 192 24.06 -18.22 -4.20
N TYR A 193 24.83 -19.16 -3.64
CA TYR A 193 24.90 -20.54 -4.12
C TYR A 193 23.59 -21.31 -3.90
N ALA A 194 22.95 -21.19 -2.73
CA ALA A 194 21.66 -21.84 -2.49
C ALA A 194 20.55 -21.34 -3.47
N MET A 195 20.61 -20.07 -3.87
CA MET A 195 19.69 -19.47 -4.85
C MET A 195 19.99 -19.88 -6.30
N THR A 196 21.13 -20.49 -6.60
CA THR A 196 21.39 -21.08 -7.93
C THR A 196 20.73 -22.45 -8.09
N ILE A 197 20.31 -23.09 -6.99
CA ILE A 197 19.64 -24.40 -7.03
C ILE A 197 18.17 -24.23 -7.46
N PRO A 198 17.76 -24.74 -8.64
CA PRO A 198 16.44 -24.47 -9.22
C PRO A 198 15.27 -24.93 -8.35
N PHE A 199 15.40 -26.10 -7.71
CA PHE A 199 14.35 -26.71 -6.87
C PHE A 199 14.03 -25.87 -5.63
N VAL A 200 15.07 -25.39 -4.92
CA VAL A 200 14.92 -24.60 -3.68
C VAL A 200 14.21 -23.29 -3.97
N ARG A 201 14.57 -22.61 -5.07
CA ARG A 201 13.95 -21.36 -5.50
C ARG A 201 12.47 -21.54 -5.83
N GLN A 202 12.14 -22.55 -6.66
CA GLN A 202 10.75 -22.82 -7.04
C GLN A 202 9.89 -23.20 -5.82
N GLN A 203 10.42 -23.99 -4.89
CA GLN A 203 9.68 -24.41 -3.70
C GLN A 203 9.42 -23.24 -2.73
N ILE A 204 10.39 -22.33 -2.55
CA ILE A 204 10.23 -21.13 -1.72
C ILE A 204 9.15 -20.21 -2.30
N TYR A 205 9.22 -19.92 -3.60
CA TYR A 205 8.25 -19.03 -4.24
C TYR A 205 6.86 -19.68 -4.33
N LYS A 206 6.75 -20.96 -4.67
CA LYS A 206 5.45 -21.68 -4.70
C LYS A 206 4.81 -21.73 -3.31
N LYS A 207 5.59 -21.95 -2.24
CA LYS A 207 5.08 -21.95 -0.86
C LYS A 207 4.64 -20.56 -0.41
N ARG A 208 5.36 -19.49 -0.76
CA ARG A 208 5.02 -18.11 -0.39
C ARG A 208 3.86 -17.53 -1.21
N THR A 209 3.76 -17.87 -2.48
CA THR A 209 2.71 -17.37 -3.40
C THR A 209 1.46 -18.25 -3.43
N LYS A 210 1.52 -19.45 -2.83
CA LYS A 210 0.51 -20.50 -2.96
C LYS A 210 0.23 -20.93 -4.41
N GLY A 211 1.09 -20.53 -5.35
CA GLY A 211 0.88 -20.76 -6.79
C GLY A 211 -0.08 -19.78 -7.47
N LEU A 212 -0.60 -18.78 -6.75
CA LEU A 212 -1.60 -17.83 -7.27
C LEU A 212 -1.01 -16.65 -8.06
N TYR A 213 0.31 -16.46 -7.99
CA TYR A 213 1.00 -15.38 -8.66
C TYR A 213 1.97 -15.96 -9.70
N PRO A 214 1.72 -15.81 -11.00
CA PRO A 214 2.59 -16.37 -12.04
C PRO A 214 3.93 -15.62 -12.15
N THR A 215 3.96 -14.34 -11.78
CA THR A 215 5.11 -13.45 -11.96
C THR A 215 6.41 -13.95 -11.29
N PRO A 216 6.44 -14.34 -10.01
CA PRO A 216 7.68 -14.79 -9.37
C PRO A 216 8.28 -16.07 -10.00
N LEU A 217 7.42 -16.95 -10.51
CA LEU A 217 7.85 -18.17 -11.21
C LEU A 217 8.42 -17.84 -12.59
N LYS A 218 7.75 -16.97 -13.36
CA LYS A 218 8.25 -16.56 -14.67
C LYS A 218 9.55 -15.75 -14.59
N ILE A 219 9.71 -14.87 -13.59
CA ILE A 219 10.98 -14.15 -13.34
C ILE A 219 12.13 -15.15 -13.11
N THR A 220 11.87 -16.17 -12.29
CA THR A 220 12.82 -17.25 -11.99
C THR A 220 13.28 -17.96 -13.26
N ASP A 221 12.36 -18.22 -14.19
CA ASP A 221 12.69 -18.85 -15.46
C ASP A 221 13.44 -17.91 -16.42
N VAL A 222 13.05 -16.65 -16.55
CA VAL A 222 13.76 -15.65 -17.39
C VAL A 222 15.21 -15.55 -16.95
N VAL A 223 15.44 -15.43 -15.64
CA VAL A 223 16.80 -15.36 -15.07
C VAL A 223 17.58 -16.65 -15.34
N LYS A 224 16.91 -17.83 -15.26
CA LYS A 224 17.54 -19.11 -15.58
C LYS A 224 17.97 -19.15 -17.05
N THR A 225 17.06 -18.82 -17.97
CA THR A 225 17.34 -18.77 -19.42
C THR A 225 18.50 -17.83 -19.72
N GLY A 226 18.53 -16.64 -19.12
CA GLY A 226 19.62 -15.68 -19.35
C GLY A 226 20.99 -16.12 -18.83
N ILE A 227 21.04 -16.93 -17.76
CA ILE A 227 22.29 -17.46 -17.20
C ILE A 227 22.75 -18.71 -17.97
N GLU A 228 21.84 -19.62 -18.31
CA GLU A 228 22.17 -20.91 -18.91
C GLU A 228 22.33 -20.86 -20.43
N GLN A 229 21.54 -20.05 -21.12
CA GLN A 229 21.48 -20.00 -22.59
C GLN A 229 22.11 -18.73 -23.17
N GLY A 230 22.62 -17.84 -22.30
CA GLY A 230 23.24 -16.57 -22.67
C GLY A 230 22.28 -15.37 -22.65
N SER A 231 22.86 -14.18 -22.68
CA SER A 231 22.13 -12.93 -22.47
C SER A 231 21.08 -12.64 -23.56
N ASP A 232 21.38 -12.96 -24.82
CA ASP A 232 20.43 -12.72 -25.93
C ASP A 232 19.16 -13.57 -25.78
N ALA A 233 19.32 -14.87 -25.46
CA ALA A 233 18.20 -15.75 -25.13
C ALA A 233 17.45 -15.27 -23.88
N GLY A 234 18.18 -14.74 -22.89
CA GLY A 234 17.62 -14.11 -21.69
C GLY A 234 16.73 -12.89 -21.99
N TYR A 235 17.19 -11.96 -22.82
CA TYR A 235 16.43 -10.75 -23.17
C TYR A 235 15.20 -11.06 -24.02
N LEU A 236 15.32 -12.00 -24.96
CA LEU A 236 14.17 -12.48 -25.73
C LEU A 236 13.13 -13.13 -24.81
N SER A 237 13.56 -14.03 -23.92
CA SER A 237 12.69 -14.67 -22.92
C SER A 237 12.05 -13.64 -21.97
N GLU A 238 12.80 -12.62 -21.54
CA GLU A 238 12.29 -11.50 -20.73
C GLU A 238 11.15 -10.79 -21.46
N SER A 239 11.36 -10.39 -22.72
CA SER A 239 10.36 -9.64 -23.50
C SER A 239 9.08 -10.45 -23.75
N GLN A 240 9.22 -11.74 -24.08
CA GLN A 240 8.10 -12.64 -24.33
C GLN A 240 7.30 -12.85 -23.05
N LYS A 241 7.98 -13.25 -21.96
CA LYS A 241 7.30 -13.52 -20.68
C LYS A 241 6.73 -12.24 -20.05
N PHE A 242 7.32 -11.08 -20.31
CA PHE A 242 6.75 -9.79 -19.92
C PHE A 242 5.39 -9.55 -20.60
N GLY A 243 5.31 -9.71 -21.92
CA GLY A 243 4.06 -9.56 -22.66
C GLY A 243 2.99 -10.58 -22.24
N GLU A 244 3.39 -11.83 -22.01
CA GLU A 244 2.48 -12.84 -21.45
C GLU A 244 1.97 -12.47 -20.05
N LEU A 245 2.83 -11.94 -19.17
CA LEU A 245 2.46 -11.54 -17.81
C LEU A 245 1.52 -10.35 -17.79
N ALA A 246 1.80 -9.32 -18.59
CA ALA A 246 0.98 -8.11 -18.64
C ALA A 246 -0.49 -8.42 -18.98
N MET A 247 -0.72 -9.49 -19.75
CA MET A 247 -2.05 -9.90 -20.21
C MET A 247 -2.79 -10.82 -19.23
N THR A 248 -2.16 -11.30 -18.14
CA THR A 248 -2.83 -12.18 -17.18
C THR A 248 -3.87 -11.44 -16.33
N LYS A 249 -4.83 -12.19 -15.78
CA LYS A 249 -5.87 -11.63 -14.91
C LYS A 249 -5.29 -11.01 -13.64
N GLU A 250 -4.27 -11.64 -13.07
CA GLU A 250 -3.61 -11.18 -11.85
C GLU A 250 -2.86 -9.86 -12.10
N SER A 251 -2.21 -9.71 -13.26
CA SER A 251 -1.54 -8.45 -13.62
C SER A 251 -2.56 -7.32 -13.74
N LYS A 252 -3.68 -7.55 -14.43
CA LYS A 252 -4.78 -6.58 -14.55
C LYS A 252 -5.36 -6.18 -13.19
N ALA A 253 -5.61 -7.16 -12.32
CA ALA A 253 -6.06 -6.95 -10.95
C ALA A 253 -5.08 -6.07 -10.14
N LEU A 254 -3.78 -6.39 -10.18
CA LEU A 254 -2.77 -5.65 -9.43
C LEU A 254 -2.54 -4.23 -9.97
N MET A 255 -2.68 -4.02 -11.29
CA MET A 255 -2.65 -2.68 -11.88
C MET A 255 -3.85 -1.85 -11.42
N GLY A 256 -5.06 -2.43 -11.44
CA GLY A 256 -6.26 -1.77 -10.90
C GLY A 256 -6.09 -1.33 -9.45
N LEU A 257 -5.53 -2.21 -8.60
CA LEU A 257 -5.18 -1.88 -7.22
C LEU A 257 -4.12 -0.78 -7.11
N TYR A 258 -3.13 -0.74 -8.00
CA TYR A 258 -2.14 0.34 -8.03
C TYR A 258 -2.80 1.69 -8.32
N HIS A 259 -3.63 1.78 -9.37
CA HIS A 259 -4.33 3.03 -9.71
C HIS A 259 -5.30 3.44 -8.60
N GLY A 260 -6.07 2.50 -8.05
CA GLY A 260 -6.94 2.73 -6.90
C GLY A 260 -6.16 3.27 -5.70
N GLN A 261 -4.99 2.72 -5.40
CA GLN A 261 -4.15 3.19 -4.30
C GLN A 261 -3.62 4.60 -4.55
N VAL A 262 -3.25 4.93 -5.79
CA VAL A 262 -2.82 6.28 -6.17
C VAL A 262 -3.96 7.28 -5.98
N LEU A 263 -5.19 6.93 -6.34
CA LEU A 263 -6.39 7.75 -6.11
C LEU A 263 -6.67 7.94 -4.62
N CYS A 264 -6.66 6.87 -3.84
CA CYS A 264 -6.91 6.87 -2.40
C CYS A 264 -5.79 7.55 -1.57
N LYS A 265 -4.66 7.88 -2.20
CA LYS A 265 -3.56 8.69 -1.60
C LYS A 265 -3.62 10.18 -1.99
N LYS A 266 -4.64 10.59 -2.76
CA LYS A 266 -4.91 12.00 -3.07
C LYS A 266 -6.01 12.53 -2.17
N ASN A 267 -5.97 13.83 -1.88
CA ASN A 267 -7.02 14.46 -1.08
C ASN A 267 -8.22 14.82 -1.97
N THR A 268 -9.20 13.93 -2.04
CA THR A 268 -10.44 14.12 -2.81
C THR A 268 -11.42 15.10 -2.15
N SER A 269 -11.22 15.42 -0.87
CA SER A 269 -12.08 16.34 -0.10
C SER A 269 -11.66 17.82 -0.18
N GLY A 270 -10.57 18.13 -0.89
CA GLY A 270 -10.04 19.49 -1.03
C GLY A 270 -9.11 19.91 0.12
N ALA A 271 -8.56 21.12 0.04
CA ALA A 271 -7.67 21.63 1.07
C ALA A 271 -8.46 22.06 2.32
N PRO A 272 -8.04 21.65 3.53
CA PRO A 272 -8.67 22.11 4.76
C PRO A 272 -8.41 23.60 5.02
N GLN A 273 -9.32 24.27 5.72
CA GLN A 273 -9.13 25.67 6.11
C GLN A 273 -7.99 25.83 7.13
N LYS A 274 -7.82 24.86 8.04
CA LYS A 274 -6.77 24.85 9.06
C LYS A 274 -5.93 23.57 8.97
N ASP A 275 -4.61 23.70 8.95
CA ASP A 275 -3.73 22.53 9.08
C ASP A 275 -3.70 22.02 10.52
N VAL A 276 -3.92 20.73 10.69
CA VAL A 276 -3.89 20.05 11.99
C VAL A 276 -2.44 19.89 12.45
N LYS A 277 -2.05 20.62 13.50
CA LYS A 277 -0.70 20.59 14.10
C LYS A 277 -0.68 19.93 15.46
N HIS A 278 -1.74 20.11 16.24
CA HIS A 278 -1.89 19.57 17.59
C HIS A 278 -3.03 18.56 17.63
N LEU A 279 -2.72 17.36 18.12
CA LEU A 279 -3.62 16.24 18.23
C LEU A 279 -3.81 15.85 19.70
N ALA A 280 -5.02 15.47 20.08
CA ALA A 280 -5.28 14.81 21.35
C ALA A 280 -5.90 13.43 21.11
N ILE A 281 -5.39 12.41 21.79
CA ILE A 281 -5.82 11.01 21.66
C ILE A 281 -6.24 10.50 23.04
N PRO A 282 -7.55 10.52 23.36
CA PRO A 282 -8.07 9.84 24.53
C PRO A 282 -8.18 8.33 24.26
N GLY A 283 -7.47 7.55 25.08
CA GLY A 283 -7.29 6.11 24.97
C GLY A 283 -5.83 5.73 24.73
N ALA A 284 -5.08 5.37 25.77
CA ALA A 284 -3.67 4.99 25.67
C ALA A 284 -3.43 3.48 25.44
N GLY A 285 -4.47 2.75 25.03
CA GLY A 285 -4.36 1.33 24.66
C GLY A 285 -3.59 1.12 23.36
N MET A 286 -3.53 -0.13 22.88
CA MET A 286 -2.73 -0.51 21.70
C MET A 286 -3.01 0.36 20.46
N MET A 287 -4.29 0.63 20.16
CA MET A 287 -4.66 1.45 19.00
C MET A 287 -4.28 2.92 19.18
N GLY A 288 -4.58 3.52 20.33
CA GLY A 288 -4.23 4.92 20.58
C GLY A 288 -2.73 5.18 20.62
N ALA A 289 -1.94 4.25 21.17
CA ALA A 289 -0.48 4.30 21.10
C ALA A 289 0.02 4.23 19.65
N GLY A 290 -0.54 3.33 18.83
CA GLY A 290 -0.20 3.23 17.41
C GLY A 290 -0.56 4.50 16.62
N ILE A 291 -1.74 5.08 16.89
CA ILE A 291 -2.19 6.35 16.27
C ILE A 291 -1.28 7.51 16.70
N ALA A 292 -0.87 7.54 17.97
CA ALA A 292 0.07 8.53 18.48
C ALA A 292 1.42 8.43 17.78
N GLN A 293 1.97 7.21 17.67
CA GLN A 293 3.25 6.95 17.00
C GLN A 293 3.24 7.45 15.55
N VAL A 294 2.27 7.05 14.73
CA VAL A 294 2.21 7.46 13.32
C VAL A 294 1.99 8.96 13.13
N SER A 295 1.53 9.66 14.18
CA SER A 295 1.36 11.11 14.18
C SER A 295 2.65 11.84 14.58
N VAL A 296 3.29 11.39 15.66
CA VAL A 296 4.55 11.97 16.19
C VAL A 296 5.69 11.79 15.18
N ASP A 297 5.79 10.62 14.53
CA ASP A 297 6.79 10.33 13.50
C ASP A 297 6.71 11.30 12.30
N LYS A 298 5.57 12.00 12.15
CA LYS A 298 5.31 13.00 11.10
C LYS A 298 5.36 14.44 11.63
N GLY A 299 5.90 14.63 12.83
CA GLY A 299 6.09 15.94 13.46
C GLY A 299 4.81 16.58 13.97
N ARG A 300 3.74 15.80 14.22
CA ARG A 300 2.50 16.32 14.83
C ARG A 300 2.65 16.28 16.35
N LYS A 301 2.43 17.42 17.00
CA LYS A 301 2.41 17.48 18.47
C LYS A 301 1.18 16.72 18.95
N THR A 302 1.39 15.63 19.69
CA THR A 302 0.33 14.69 20.02
C THR A 302 0.29 14.46 21.52
N ILE A 303 -0.89 14.66 22.11
CA ILE A 303 -1.18 14.40 23.51
C ILE A 303 -1.87 13.03 23.58
N LEU A 304 -1.21 12.04 24.17
CA LEU A 304 -1.79 10.72 24.42
C LEU A 304 -2.19 10.63 25.90
N LYS A 305 -3.46 10.31 26.17
CA LYS A 305 -3.98 10.19 27.55
C LYS A 305 -4.82 8.94 27.69
N ASP A 306 -4.71 8.27 28.83
CA ASP A 306 -5.60 7.14 29.14
C ASP A 306 -7.00 7.65 29.50
N ALA A 307 -8.04 6.97 29.01
CA ALA A 307 -9.44 7.31 29.24
C ALA A 307 -10.06 6.61 30.46
N THR A 308 -9.40 5.60 31.04
CA THR A 308 -9.90 4.82 32.19
C THR A 308 -9.98 5.64 33.48
N LEU A 309 -9.11 6.62 33.65
CA LEU A 309 -9.24 7.63 34.69
C LEU A 309 -10.18 8.71 34.19
N THR A 310 -11.47 8.52 34.42
CA THR A 310 -12.60 9.40 34.05
C THR A 310 -12.42 10.89 34.44
N GLY A 311 -11.45 11.23 35.29
CA GLY A 311 -11.06 12.62 35.60
C GLY A 311 -9.79 13.16 34.92
N LEU A 312 -8.95 12.32 34.29
CA LEU A 312 -7.62 12.72 33.79
C LEU A 312 -7.57 13.09 32.30
N VAL A 313 -8.48 12.60 31.45
CA VAL A 313 -8.64 13.13 30.08
C VAL A 313 -8.93 14.64 30.16
N PHE A 314 -9.78 15.02 31.12
CA PHE A 314 -10.13 16.42 31.38
C PHE A 314 -9.04 17.16 32.15
N LYS A 315 -8.43 16.60 33.21
CA LYS A 315 -7.32 17.29 33.91
C LYS A 315 -6.09 17.58 33.06
N GLY A 316 -5.77 16.75 32.06
CA GLY A 316 -4.69 17.02 31.11
C GLY A 316 -5.05 18.11 30.09
N LEU A 317 -6.28 18.08 29.57
CA LEU A 317 -6.80 19.15 28.72
C LEU A 317 -7.19 20.42 29.51
N ASN A 318 -7.22 20.37 30.84
CA ASN A 318 -7.49 21.52 31.71
C ASN A 318 -6.29 22.48 31.81
N ASP A 319 -5.12 22.11 31.29
CA ASP A 319 -4.13 23.12 30.94
C ASP A 319 -4.70 23.98 29.80
N LYS A 320 -4.99 25.25 30.10
CA LYS A 320 -5.63 26.19 29.17
C LYS A 320 -4.83 26.36 27.87
N GLU A 321 -3.50 26.19 27.91
CA GLU A 321 -2.67 26.27 26.71
C GLU A 321 -2.77 25.01 25.84
N GLU A 322 -2.90 23.82 26.43
CA GLU A 322 -2.98 22.56 25.68
C GLU A 322 -4.35 22.36 25.01
N SER A 323 -5.45 22.71 25.71
CA SER A 323 -6.81 22.65 25.16
C SER A 323 -7.06 23.68 24.07
N SER A 324 -6.61 24.93 24.27
CA SER A 324 -6.87 26.01 23.30
C SER A 324 -6.19 25.78 21.94
N ASN A 325 -5.07 25.05 21.92
CA ASN A 325 -4.29 24.79 20.72
C ASN A 325 -4.64 23.46 20.02
N THR A 326 -5.50 22.62 20.60
CA THR A 326 -5.84 21.31 20.02
C THR A 326 -6.72 21.47 18.78
N ASP A 327 -6.20 21.05 17.62
CA ASP A 327 -6.87 21.17 16.32
C ASP A 327 -7.81 19.98 16.05
N MET A 328 -7.46 18.79 16.55
CA MET A 328 -8.24 17.57 16.33
C MET A 328 -8.09 16.59 17.49
N VAL A 329 -9.21 16.02 17.92
CA VAL A 329 -9.29 14.93 18.88
C VAL A 329 -9.56 13.63 18.13
N MET A 330 -8.75 12.60 18.36
CA MET A 330 -8.94 11.26 17.80
C MET A 330 -9.24 10.28 18.93
N ASP A 331 -10.51 9.99 19.19
CA ASP A 331 -10.82 9.04 20.26
C ASP A 331 -10.48 7.61 19.86
N ALA A 332 -9.82 6.90 20.77
CA ALA A 332 -9.45 5.48 20.64
C ALA A 332 -9.86 4.73 21.92
N VAL A 333 -11.07 5.02 22.41
CA VAL A 333 -11.63 4.49 23.65
C VAL A 333 -12.44 3.21 23.39
N PHE A 334 -12.95 2.60 24.46
CA PHE A 334 -13.74 1.37 24.38
C PHE A 334 -14.98 1.52 23.48
N GLU A 335 -15.39 0.40 22.90
CA GLU A 335 -16.53 0.30 21.99
C GLU A 335 -17.86 0.27 22.76
N ASP A 336 -18.12 1.33 23.52
CA ASP A 336 -19.34 1.57 24.27
C ASP A 336 -19.88 2.97 23.95
N LEU A 337 -21.13 3.03 23.48
CA LEU A 337 -21.74 4.28 23.04
C LEU A 337 -21.85 5.30 24.18
N SER A 338 -22.24 4.84 25.38
CA SER A 338 -22.36 5.69 26.56
C SER A 338 -21.01 6.29 26.96
N PHE A 339 -19.94 5.50 26.87
CA PHE A 339 -18.57 5.95 27.13
C PHE A 339 -18.11 6.98 26.08
N LYS A 340 -18.31 6.71 24.79
CA LYS A 340 -17.99 7.66 23.71
C LYS A 340 -18.77 8.97 23.84
N HIS A 341 -20.05 8.93 24.22
CA HIS A 341 -20.85 10.13 24.52
C HIS A 341 -20.27 10.95 25.67
N ARG A 342 -19.81 10.31 26.75
CA ARG A 342 -19.15 11.02 27.87
C ARG A 342 -17.85 11.71 27.44
N VAL A 343 -17.03 11.02 26.64
CA VAL A 343 -15.79 11.58 26.10
C VAL A 343 -16.08 12.79 25.21
N LEU A 344 -17.00 12.64 24.26
CA LEU A 344 -17.38 13.72 23.34
C LEU A 344 -17.91 14.95 24.07
N LYS A 345 -18.85 14.77 25.02
CA LYS A 345 -19.40 15.89 25.82
C LYS A 345 -18.33 16.62 26.61
N GLY A 346 -17.40 15.89 27.22
CA GLY A 346 -16.35 16.52 28.00
C GLY A 346 -15.29 17.22 27.14
N VAL A 347 -14.97 16.67 25.95
CA VAL A 347 -14.10 17.34 24.97
C VAL A 347 -14.73 18.64 24.51
N GLU A 348 -16.03 18.63 24.21
CA GLU A 348 -16.78 19.81 23.80
C GLU A 348 -16.81 20.93 24.84
N ALA A 349 -16.70 20.58 26.12
CA ALA A 349 -16.73 21.53 27.23
C ALA A 349 -15.41 22.28 27.42
N VAL A 350 -14.28 21.74 26.92
CA VAL A 350 -12.93 22.27 27.19
C VAL A 350 -12.19 22.77 25.95
N ILE A 351 -12.49 22.23 24.77
CA ILE A 351 -11.80 22.60 23.52
C ILE A 351 -12.59 23.68 22.75
N PRO A 352 -11.93 24.73 22.21
CA PRO A 352 -12.60 25.77 21.42
C PRO A 352 -13.23 25.24 20.14
N ASP A 353 -14.22 25.95 19.61
CA ASP A 353 -15.14 25.55 18.52
C ASP A 353 -14.51 25.07 17.20
N HIS A 354 -13.23 25.35 16.97
CA HIS A 354 -12.57 25.08 15.70
C HIS A 354 -12.09 23.63 15.51
N TYR A 355 -12.09 22.82 16.58
CA TYR A 355 -11.56 21.46 16.56
C TYR A 355 -12.40 20.49 15.71
N VAL A 356 -11.78 19.38 15.30
CA VAL A 356 -12.46 18.21 14.74
C VAL A 356 -12.48 17.07 15.75
N PHE A 357 -13.62 16.41 15.93
CA PHE A 357 -13.73 15.17 16.68
C PHE A 357 -13.79 13.97 15.73
N ALA A 358 -12.76 13.14 15.75
CA ALA A 358 -12.64 11.97 14.90
C ALA A 358 -12.73 10.68 15.74
N SER A 359 -13.74 9.85 15.51
CA SER A 359 -13.93 8.62 16.29
C SER A 359 -13.32 7.40 15.64
N ASN A 360 -12.39 6.73 16.33
CA ASN A 360 -11.94 5.39 15.97
C ASN A 360 -12.90 4.36 16.57
N THR A 361 -13.92 4.02 15.78
CA THR A 361 -14.92 2.97 16.04
C THR A 361 -14.94 2.03 14.82
N SER A 362 -15.34 0.78 15.04
CA SER A 362 -15.49 -0.21 13.96
C SER A 362 -16.97 -0.48 13.65
N PRO A 363 -17.84 -0.86 14.62
CA PRO A 363 -19.26 -1.08 14.36
C PRO A 363 -20.19 0.12 14.61
N LEU A 364 -19.88 1.03 15.55
CA LEU A 364 -20.84 2.03 16.01
C LEU A 364 -21.05 3.14 14.96
N PRO A 365 -22.30 3.41 14.53
CA PRO A 365 -22.57 4.49 13.58
C PRO A 365 -22.12 5.85 14.13
N ILE A 366 -21.50 6.66 13.27
CA ILE A 366 -20.99 7.98 13.66
C ILE A 366 -22.15 8.94 13.97
N SER A 367 -23.29 8.78 13.31
CA SER A 367 -24.51 9.52 13.60
C SER A 367 -25.01 9.30 15.03
N GLU A 368 -24.90 8.09 15.57
CA GLU A 368 -25.25 7.79 16.97
C GLU A 368 -24.26 8.43 17.95
N ILE A 369 -22.96 8.41 17.63
CA ILE A 369 -21.93 9.08 18.45
C ILE A 369 -22.14 10.60 18.41
N ALA A 370 -22.39 11.17 17.23
CA ALA A 370 -22.60 12.59 17.01
C ALA A 370 -23.94 13.11 17.57
N ALA A 371 -24.87 12.24 17.95
CA ALA A 371 -26.20 12.63 18.44
C ALA A 371 -26.15 13.53 19.69
N VAL A 372 -25.13 13.39 20.53
CA VAL A 372 -24.94 14.21 21.74
C VAL A 372 -24.05 15.43 21.52
N SER A 373 -23.53 15.60 20.29
CA SER A 373 -22.63 16.71 19.95
C SER A 373 -23.41 18.02 19.82
N LYS A 374 -22.86 19.10 20.37
CA LYS A 374 -23.32 20.47 20.08
C LYS A 374 -22.95 20.91 18.66
N ARG A 375 -21.94 20.27 18.05
CA ARG A 375 -21.32 20.62 16.75
C ARG A 375 -21.16 19.37 15.89
N PRO A 376 -22.25 18.67 15.53
CA PRO A 376 -22.18 17.40 14.78
C PRO A 376 -21.49 17.54 13.42
N GLU A 377 -21.42 18.74 12.85
CA GLU A 377 -20.67 19.06 11.64
C GLU A 377 -19.15 18.94 11.79
N LYS A 378 -18.64 18.97 13.03
CA LYS A 378 -17.24 18.74 13.39
C LYS A 378 -16.94 17.29 13.79
N VAL A 379 -17.94 16.41 13.79
CA VAL A 379 -17.80 14.99 14.13
C VAL A 379 -17.67 14.14 12.87
N ILE A 380 -16.68 13.25 12.86
CA ILE A 380 -16.38 12.34 11.74
C ILE A 380 -15.89 10.98 12.27
N GLY A 381 -16.13 9.91 11.52
CA GLY A 381 -15.53 8.61 11.83
C GLY A 381 -14.17 8.47 11.17
N ARG A 382 -13.26 7.82 11.88
CA ARG A 382 -11.89 7.56 11.45
C ARG A 382 -11.45 6.19 11.95
N HIS A 383 -11.82 5.17 11.20
CA HIS A 383 -11.58 3.78 11.53
C HIS A 383 -10.18 3.33 11.05
N TYR A 384 -9.25 3.20 12.00
CA TYR A 384 -7.93 2.62 11.79
C TYR A 384 -7.96 1.10 11.89
N PHE A 385 -7.12 0.45 11.09
CA PHE A 385 -6.93 -1.00 11.13
C PHE A 385 -5.76 -1.35 12.04
N SER A 386 -5.96 -2.36 12.90
CA SER A 386 -4.92 -2.83 13.82
C SER A 386 -3.96 -3.80 13.13
N PRO A 387 -2.64 -3.71 13.38
CA PRO A 387 -1.94 -2.66 14.12
C PRO A 387 -1.81 -1.34 13.34
N ALA A 388 -2.10 -0.21 14.00
CA ALA A 388 -2.17 1.09 13.34
C ALA A 388 -0.83 1.60 12.80
N ASP A 389 0.31 1.09 13.25
CA ASP A 389 1.65 1.42 12.73
C ASP A 389 1.96 0.70 11.41
N LYS A 390 1.38 -0.49 11.20
CA LYS A 390 1.67 -1.37 10.06
C LYS A 390 0.61 -1.31 8.97
N MET A 391 -0.65 -1.22 9.36
CA MET A 391 -1.76 -1.23 8.43
C MET A 391 -1.84 0.10 7.67
N GLN A 392 -2.00 0.02 6.36
CA GLN A 392 -1.97 1.20 5.50
C GLN A 392 -3.34 1.85 5.33
N LEU A 393 -4.42 1.07 5.42
CA LEU A 393 -5.78 1.57 5.22
C LEU A 393 -6.25 2.44 6.39
N LEU A 394 -7.04 3.45 6.05
CA LEU A 394 -7.82 4.27 6.95
C LEU A 394 -9.21 4.49 6.32
N GLU A 395 -10.26 4.01 6.98
CA GLU A 395 -11.64 4.19 6.54
C GLU A 395 -12.20 5.46 7.21
N MET A 396 -12.58 6.45 6.40
CA MET A 396 -13.17 7.71 6.87
C MET A 396 -14.67 7.69 6.67
N ILE A 397 -15.42 7.98 7.72
CA ILE A 397 -16.86 7.85 7.72
C ILE A 397 -17.51 9.21 7.85
N THR A 398 -18.32 9.58 6.87
CA THR A 398 -19.02 10.87 6.84
C THR A 398 -20.51 10.69 7.10
N THR A 399 -21.05 11.45 8.05
CA THR A 399 -22.50 11.54 8.26
C THR A 399 -23.10 12.58 7.32
N LYS A 400 -24.43 12.68 7.28
CA LYS A 400 -25.13 13.77 6.57
C LYS A 400 -24.81 15.16 7.14
N LYS A 401 -24.44 15.26 8.43
CA LYS A 401 -24.13 16.53 9.10
C LYS A 401 -22.66 16.92 9.02
N THR A 402 -21.75 15.94 8.86
CA THR A 402 -20.31 16.17 8.81
C THR A 402 -19.95 17.17 7.71
N SER A 403 -19.22 18.24 8.06
CA SER A 403 -18.86 19.30 7.11
C SER A 403 -17.78 18.84 6.12
N LYS A 404 -17.73 19.51 4.95
CA LYS A 404 -16.68 19.28 3.96
C LYS A 404 -15.29 19.63 4.51
N ASP A 405 -15.17 20.70 5.27
CA ASP A 405 -13.91 21.12 5.90
C ASP A 405 -13.40 20.11 6.95
N THR A 406 -14.31 19.55 7.76
CA THR A 406 -13.99 18.46 8.69
C THR A 406 -13.47 17.23 7.95
N SER A 407 -14.10 16.88 6.83
CA SER A 407 -13.67 15.78 5.97
C SER A 407 -12.28 16.05 5.37
N ALA A 408 -12.08 17.24 4.77
CA ALA A 408 -10.81 17.67 4.20
C ALA A 408 -9.66 17.67 5.23
N SER A 409 -9.92 18.16 6.45
CA SER A 409 -8.95 18.19 7.54
C SER A 409 -8.53 16.79 7.97
N THR A 410 -9.52 15.90 8.08
CA THR A 410 -9.32 14.51 8.48
C THR A 410 -8.58 13.72 7.40
N VAL A 411 -8.92 13.93 6.12
CA VAL A 411 -8.20 13.35 4.97
C VAL A 411 -6.75 13.82 4.95
N ALA A 412 -6.51 15.13 5.08
CA ALA A 412 -5.17 15.71 5.04
C ALA A 412 -4.23 15.13 6.10
N ILE A 413 -4.69 14.95 7.34
CA ILE A 413 -3.87 14.35 8.40
C ILE A 413 -3.64 12.85 8.18
N GLY A 414 -4.63 12.11 7.63
CA GLY A 414 -4.45 10.70 7.25
C GLY A 414 -3.39 10.50 6.19
N LEU A 415 -3.38 11.35 5.15
CA LEU A 415 -2.35 11.30 4.10
C LEU A 415 -0.97 11.63 4.66
N LYS A 416 -0.88 12.61 5.57
CA LYS A 416 0.39 12.97 6.24
C LYS A 416 0.93 11.83 7.11
N GLN A 417 0.06 11.08 7.77
CA GLN A 417 0.40 9.83 8.47
C GLN A 417 0.83 8.70 7.52
N GLY A 418 0.72 8.87 6.21
CA GLY A 418 1.09 7.87 5.21
C GLY A 418 0.03 6.80 4.98
N LYS A 419 -1.23 7.07 5.34
CA LYS A 419 -2.36 6.17 5.14
C LYS A 419 -2.92 6.24 3.73
N VAL A 420 -3.55 5.15 3.31
CA VAL A 420 -4.43 5.02 2.14
C VAL A 420 -5.84 5.23 2.63
N ILE A 421 -6.58 6.17 2.03
CA ILE A 421 -7.86 6.61 2.57
C ILE A 421 -8.99 6.20 1.64
N ILE A 422 -10.03 5.60 2.21
CA ILE A 422 -11.34 5.44 1.56
C ILE A 422 -12.35 6.29 2.31
N VAL A 423 -13.30 6.90 1.59
CA VAL A 423 -14.32 7.76 2.22
C VAL A 423 -15.68 7.13 2.01
N VAL A 424 -16.31 6.75 3.11
CA VAL A 424 -17.60 6.05 3.11
C VAL A 424 -18.66 6.87 3.81
N LYS A 425 -19.93 6.60 3.48
CA LYS A 425 -21.06 7.14 4.23
C LYS A 425 -21.31 6.32 5.49
N ASP A 426 -21.85 7.01 6.49
CA ASP A 426 -22.23 6.39 7.74
C ASP A 426 -23.31 5.33 7.55
N GLY A 427 -23.15 4.22 8.24
CA GLY A 427 -24.02 3.05 8.20
C GLY A 427 -23.51 1.99 9.18
N PRO A 428 -24.35 1.04 9.63
CA PRO A 428 -23.93 0.01 10.58
C PRO A 428 -22.74 -0.81 10.04
N GLY A 429 -21.62 -0.79 10.76
CA GLY A 429 -20.38 -1.45 10.32
C GLY A 429 -19.71 -0.85 9.09
N PHE A 430 -20.14 0.34 8.64
CA PHE A 430 -19.58 1.11 7.52
C PHE A 430 -19.50 0.29 6.23
N TYR A 431 -18.36 0.31 5.54
CA TYR A 431 -18.09 -0.59 4.43
C TYR A 431 -17.35 -1.84 4.92
N THR A 432 -16.24 -1.65 5.65
CA THR A 432 -15.32 -2.77 5.86
C THR A 432 -15.88 -3.82 6.84
N THR A 433 -16.30 -3.42 8.04
CA THR A 433 -16.87 -4.35 9.03
C THR A 433 -18.15 -5.00 8.50
N ARG A 434 -18.96 -4.23 7.76
CA ARG A 434 -20.18 -4.70 7.11
C ARG A 434 -19.91 -5.81 6.08
N CYS A 435 -18.89 -5.68 5.23
CA CYS A 435 -18.54 -6.73 4.26
C CYS A 435 -17.96 -7.98 4.91
N LEU A 436 -17.20 -7.81 6.01
CA LEU A 436 -16.60 -8.94 6.73
C LEU A 436 -17.65 -9.76 7.48
N ALA A 437 -18.71 -9.11 7.95
CA ALA A 437 -19.77 -9.70 8.77
C ALA A 437 -20.41 -10.98 8.17
N PRO A 438 -20.97 -10.96 6.93
CA PRO A 438 -21.53 -12.15 6.30
C PRO A 438 -20.51 -13.28 6.10
N MET A 439 -19.25 -12.94 5.78
CA MET A 439 -18.18 -13.93 5.64
C MET A 439 -17.91 -14.63 6.98
N MET A 440 -17.88 -13.89 8.09
CA MET A 440 -17.67 -14.46 9.42
C MET A 440 -18.83 -15.34 9.86
N SER A 441 -20.08 -14.94 9.62
CA SER A 441 -21.24 -15.80 9.88
C SER A 441 -21.15 -17.12 9.10
N GLU A 442 -20.69 -17.06 7.85
CA GLU A 442 -20.53 -18.25 7.02
C GLU A 442 -19.37 -19.15 7.47
N VAL A 443 -18.26 -18.58 7.97
CA VAL A 443 -17.19 -19.35 8.63
C VAL A 443 -17.76 -20.16 9.78
N ILE A 444 -18.60 -19.57 10.62
CA ILE A 444 -19.22 -20.28 11.74
C ILE A 444 -20.13 -21.41 11.26
N ARG A 445 -20.96 -21.16 10.23
CA ARG A 445 -21.80 -22.20 9.63
C ARG A 445 -20.97 -23.36 9.08
N ILE A 446 -19.90 -23.09 8.34
CA ILE A 446 -19.02 -24.12 7.77
C ILE A 446 -18.38 -24.97 8.87
N LEU A 447 -17.98 -24.35 9.98
CA LEU A 447 -17.44 -25.08 11.15
C LEU A 447 -18.53 -25.91 11.85
N GLN A 448 -19.77 -25.41 11.94
CA GLN A 448 -20.92 -26.16 12.46
C GLN A 448 -21.29 -27.35 11.56
N GLU A 449 -21.09 -27.23 10.25
CA GLU A 449 -21.26 -28.33 9.29
C GLU A 449 -20.19 -29.44 9.43
N GLY A 450 -19.22 -29.26 10.34
CA GLY A 450 -18.23 -30.27 10.69
C GLY A 450 -16.90 -30.14 9.93
N VAL A 451 -16.69 -29.05 9.20
CA VAL A 451 -15.40 -28.78 8.56
C VAL A 451 -14.36 -28.43 9.63
N ASP A 452 -13.21 -29.11 9.59
CA ASP A 452 -12.10 -28.86 10.51
C ASP A 452 -11.51 -27.44 10.30
N PRO A 453 -11.16 -26.69 11.38
CA PRO A 453 -10.59 -25.35 11.26
C PRO A 453 -9.31 -25.28 10.42
N LYS A 454 -8.42 -26.30 10.47
CA LYS A 454 -7.22 -26.33 9.63
C LYS A 454 -7.58 -26.54 8.16
N LYS A 455 -8.59 -27.37 7.87
CA LYS A 455 -9.10 -27.53 6.50
C LYS A 455 -9.65 -26.20 5.99
N LEU A 456 -10.46 -25.50 6.79
CA LEU A 456 -11.03 -24.20 6.42
C LEU A 456 -9.95 -23.13 6.19
N ASP A 457 -8.94 -23.06 7.06
CA ASP A 457 -7.78 -22.17 6.88
C ASP A 457 -7.00 -22.52 5.60
N SER A 458 -6.83 -23.81 5.30
CA SER A 458 -6.16 -24.25 4.07
C SER A 458 -6.94 -23.86 2.82
N LEU A 459 -8.28 -24.02 2.82
CA LEU A 459 -9.15 -23.65 1.70
C LEU A 459 -9.15 -22.14 1.44
N THR A 460 -9.17 -21.34 2.49
CA THR A 460 -9.21 -19.87 2.34
C THR A 460 -7.85 -19.31 1.95
N THR A 461 -6.76 -19.85 2.52
CA THR A 461 -5.40 -19.44 2.12
C THR A 461 -5.02 -19.93 0.72
N SER A 462 -5.55 -21.05 0.23
CA SER A 462 -5.34 -21.50 -1.15
C SER A 462 -6.10 -20.66 -2.17
N LEU A 463 -7.18 -19.97 -1.75
CA LEU A 463 -7.90 -18.98 -2.55
C LEU A 463 -7.16 -17.62 -2.62
N GLY A 464 -6.18 -17.42 -1.73
CA GLY A 464 -5.30 -16.24 -1.72
C GLY A 464 -5.48 -15.31 -0.54
N PHE A 465 -6.32 -15.65 0.44
CA PHE A 465 -6.38 -14.90 1.69
C PHE A 465 -5.05 -15.04 2.45
N PRO A 466 -4.46 -13.93 2.94
CA PRO A 466 -3.21 -13.97 3.72
C PRO A 466 -3.33 -14.74 5.04
N VAL A 467 -4.51 -14.72 5.64
CA VAL A 467 -4.84 -15.37 6.92
C VAL A 467 -6.02 -16.30 6.68
N GLY A 468 -5.95 -17.52 7.22
CA GLY A 468 -7.06 -18.47 7.14
C GLY A 468 -8.28 -17.98 7.92
N ALA A 469 -9.48 -18.29 7.44
CA ALA A 469 -10.69 -17.66 7.97
C ALA A 469 -11.02 -18.03 9.43
N ALA A 470 -10.71 -19.24 9.90
CA ALA A 470 -10.89 -19.60 11.30
C ALA A 470 -9.85 -18.89 12.19
N THR A 471 -8.59 -18.83 11.73
CA THR A 471 -7.55 -18.00 12.38
C THR A 471 -7.98 -16.53 12.44
N LEU A 472 -8.59 -15.99 11.37
CA LEU A 472 -8.97 -14.59 11.31
C LEU A 472 -10.04 -14.24 12.37
N VAL A 473 -11.01 -15.13 12.61
CA VAL A 473 -11.97 -14.97 13.72
C VAL A 473 -11.26 -14.88 15.08
N ASP A 474 -10.25 -15.74 15.31
CA ASP A 474 -9.47 -15.71 16.56
C ASP A 474 -8.63 -14.43 16.71
N GLU A 475 -8.11 -13.87 15.61
CA GLU A 475 -7.30 -12.66 15.62
C GLU A 475 -8.13 -11.40 15.87
N VAL A 476 -9.30 -11.30 15.24
CA VAL A 476 -10.27 -10.20 15.48
C VAL A 476 -10.85 -10.30 16.90
N GLY A 477 -11.08 -11.51 17.37
CA GLY A 477 -11.70 -11.80 18.66
C GLY A 477 -13.14 -12.25 18.48
N VAL A 478 -13.46 -13.39 19.09
CA VAL A 478 -14.77 -14.07 18.94
C VAL A 478 -15.91 -13.23 19.50
N ASP A 479 -15.65 -12.41 20.52
CA ASP A 479 -16.63 -11.50 21.12
C ASP A 479 -16.88 -10.25 20.28
N VAL A 480 -15.88 -9.74 19.58
CA VAL A 480 -16.08 -8.68 18.58
C VAL A 480 -16.93 -9.25 17.44
N ALA A 481 -16.61 -10.47 16.98
CA ALA A 481 -17.41 -11.18 15.99
C ALA A 481 -18.84 -11.48 16.48
N LYS A 482 -19.07 -11.71 17.79
CA LYS A 482 -20.42 -11.93 18.36
C LYS A 482 -21.37 -10.75 18.16
N HIS A 483 -20.88 -9.51 18.22
CA HIS A 483 -21.72 -8.32 17.99
C HIS A 483 -22.36 -8.33 16.59
N VAL A 484 -21.73 -9.06 15.67
CA VAL A 484 -22.09 -9.17 14.27
C VAL A 484 -22.76 -10.50 13.96
N ALA A 485 -22.32 -11.59 14.59
CA ALA A 485 -22.81 -12.96 14.40
C ALA A 485 -23.33 -13.54 15.72
N LYS A 486 -24.67 -13.58 15.87
CA LYS A 486 -25.36 -13.97 17.12
C LYS A 486 -25.03 -15.38 17.60
N ASP A 487 -24.67 -16.28 16.69
CA ASP A 487 -24.44 -17.71 16.98
C ASP A 487 -23.14 -18.01 17.74
N LEU A 488 -22.25 -17.02 17.87
CA LEU A 488 -20.99 -17.12 18.63
C LEU A 488 -21.15 -17.01 20.15
N GLY A 489 -22.38 -16.79 20.65
CA GLY A 489 -22.66 -16.56 22.06
C GLY A 489 -22.11 -17.63 23.01
N LYS A 490 -22.17 -18.91 22.64
CA LYS A 490 -21.70 -20.04 23.49
C LYS A 490 -20.18 -20.11 23.63
N MET A 491 -19.43 -19.68 22.61
CA MET A 491 -17.95 -19.65 22.68
C MET A 491 -17.49 -18.54 23.61
N VAL A 492 -18.11 -17.36 23.49
CA VAL A 492 -17.82 -16.21 24.33
C VAL A 492 -18.15 -16.50 25.81
N SER A 493 -19.28 -17.14 26.10
CA SER A 493 -19.65 -17.49 27.48
C SER A 493 -18.69 -18.48 28.15
N LYS A 494 -17.98 -19.30 27.35
CA LYS A 494 -16.96 -20.24 27.84
C LYS A 494 -15.54 -19.65 27.86
N GLY A 495 -15.40 -18.35 27.58
CA GLY A 495 -14.13 -17.63 27.62
C GLY A 495 -13.19 -17.92 26.45
N PHE A 496 -13.73 -18.40 25.32
CA PHE A 496 -12.97 -18.56 24.07
C PHE A 496 -13.10 -17.29 23.24
N LEU A 497 -12.20 -16.35 23.48
CA LEU A 497 -12.19 -15.02 22.85
C LEU A 497 -11.14 -14.88 21.75
N GLY A 498 -10.43 -15.97 21.41
CA GLY A 498 -9.37 -15.95 20.41
C GLY A 498 -8.01 -15.60 21.01
N ARG A 499 -7.21 -14.86 20.24
CA ARG A 499 -5.82 -14.55 20.58
C ARG A 499 -5.69 -13.76 21.90
N LYS A 500 -6.65 -12.88 22.18
CA LYS A 500 -6.62 -12.03 23.37
C LYS A 500 -6.84 -12.77 24.70
N SER A 501 -7.51 -13.91 24.67
CA SER A 501 -7.67 -14.79 25.84
C SER A 501 -6.65 -15.94 25.85
N GLY A 502 -5.72 -15.97 24.90
CA GLY A 502 -4.80 -17.10 24.69
C GLY A 502 -5.47 -18.35 24.13
N LYS A 503 -6.78 -18.31 23.81
CA LYS A 503 -7.56 -19.48 23.38
C LYS A 503 -8.81 -19.10 22.59
N GLY A 504 -8.99 -19.72 21.42
CA GLY A 504 -10.16 -19.66 20.57
C GLY A 504 -10.31 -20.98 19.81
N PHE A 505 -10.41 -20.96 18.48
CA PHE A 505 -10.28 -22.15 17.64
C PHE A 505 -8.90 -22.81 17.81
N SER A 506 -7.86 -21.99 17.96
CA SER A 506 -6.51 -22.42 18.31
C SER A 506 -6.13 -22.01 19.74
N ILE A 507 -5.12 -22.69 20.30
CA ILE A 507 -4.46 -22.29 21.55
C ILE A 507 -3.27 -21.39 21.20
N TYR A 508 -3.21 -20.23 21.85
CA TYR A 508 -2.15 -19.22 21.69
C TYR A 508 -1.32 -19.18 22.98
N GLN A 509 -0.14 -19.79 22.94
CA GLN A 509 0.87 -19.70 23.99
C GLN A 509 1.96 -18.71 23.58
N GLU A 510 2.47 -17.93 24.54
CA GLU A 510 3.64 -17.10 24.29
C GLU A 510 4.81 -17.98 23.84
N SER A 511 5.60 -17.50 22.87
CA SER A 511 6.82 -18.13 22.33
C SER A 511 6.69 -19.43 21.50
N VAL A 512 5.50 -20.02 21.35
CA VAL A 512 5.28 -21.21 20.49
C VAL A 512 4.76 -20.81 19.10
N LYS A 513 5.48 -21.17 18.02
CA LYS A 513 5.07 -20.87 16.63
C LYS A 513 3.99 -21.82 16.08
N ASN A 514 3.88 -23.03 16.62
CA ASN A 514 2.91 -24.03 16.14
C ASN A 514 1.58 -23.87 16.86
N LYS A 515 0.53 -23.57 16.09
CA LYS A 515 -0.85 -23.47 16.56
C LYS A 515 -1.41 -24.88 16.80
N ASN A 516 -1.57 -25.24 18.07
CA ASN A 516 -2.34 -26.43 18.41
C ASN A 516 -3.83 -26.09 18.36
N LEU A 517 -4.63 -26.99 17.80
CA LEU A 517 -6.09 -26.87 17.86
C LEU A 517 -6.52 -26.97 19.32
N ASN A 518 -7.53 -26.18 19.67
CA ASN A 518 -8.11 -26.26 20.99
C ASN A 518 -8.99 -27.51 21.10
N SER A 519 -8.55 -28.52 21.88
CA SER A 519 -9.33 -29.75 22.09
C SER A 519 -10.70 -29.48 22.70
N ASP A 520 -10.81 -28.46 23.54
CA ASP A 520 -12.06 -28.08 24.18
C ASP A 520 -13.08 -27.51 23.18
N MET A 521 -12.60 -26.98 22.04
CA MET A 521 -13.48 -26.53 20.95
C MET A 521 -14.21 -27.67 20.28
N ASN A 522 -13.67 -28.88 20.26
CA ASN A 522 -14.36 -30.03 19.66
C ASN A 522 -15.67 -30.33 20.40
N SER A 523 -15.69 -30.16 21.73
CA SER A 523 -16.92 -30.34 22.53
C SER A 523 -17.99 -29.29 22.21
N ILE A 524 -17.57 -28.03 21.98
CA ILE A 524 -18.48 -26.93 21.64
C ILE A 524 -19.00 -27.08 20.21
N LEU A 525 -18.11 -27.36 19.25
CA LEU A 525 -18.49 -27.59 17.86
C LEU A 525 -19.42 -28.79 17.75
N ALA A 526 -19.17 -29.87 18.49
CA ALA A 526 -20.09 -31.01 18.57
C ALA A 526 -21.48 -30.61 19.07
N SER A 527 -21.56 -29.71 20.07
CA SER A 527 -22.85 -29.20 20.59
C SER A 527 -23.59 -28.23 19.65
N LEU A 528 -22.90 -27.76 18.60
CA LEU A 528 -23.40 -26.80 17.62
C LEU A 528 -23.47 -27.40 16.21
N LYS A 529 -23.27 -28.72 16.07
CA LYS A 529 -23.20 -29.39 14.78
C LYS A 529 -24.52 -29.27 14.01
N MET A 530 -24.40 -28.98 12.72
CA MET A 530 -25.50 -28.96 11.77
C MET A 530 -25.16 -29.92 10.62
N PRO A 531 -26.16 -30.59 10.01
CA PRO A 531 -25.90 -31.45 8.86
C PRO A 531 -25.46 -30.60 7.65
N PRO A 532 -24.37 -30.98 6.95
CA PRO A 532 -23.97 -30.32 5.71
C PRO A 532 -24.97 -30.59 4.59
N LYS A 533 -25.12 -29.63 3.67
CA LYS A 533 -25.93 -29.79 2.45
C LYS A 533 -25.05 -30.30 1.32
N SER A 534 -25.20 -31.56 0.94
CA SER A 534 -24.25 -32.27 0.07
C SER A 534 -24.05 -31.58 -1.28
N GLU A 535 -25.09 -30.94 -1.82
CA GLU A 535 -25.10 -30.21 -3.09
C GLU A 535 -24.18 -28.96 -3.11
N VAL A 536 -23.79 -28.44 -1.95
CA VAL A 536 -23.04 -27.18 -1.75
C VAL A 536 -21.93 -27.30 -0.69
N SER A 537 -21.44 -28.53 -0.47
CA SER A 537 -20.40 -28.85 0.53
C SER A 537 -19.06 -29.25 -0.08
N SER A 538 -18.88 -29.09 -1.41
CA SER A 538 -17.57 -29.30 -2.03
C SER A 538 -16.56 -28.26 -1.54
N ASP A 539 -15.27 -28.59 -1.62
CA ASP A 539 -14.19 -27.68 -1.20
C ASP A 539 -14.25 -26.34 -1.96
N GLU A 540 -14.62 -26.37 -3.24
CA GLU A 540 -14.85 -25.19 -4.06
C GLU A 540 -16.11 -24.43 -3.61
N ASP A 541 -17.22 -25.13 -3.33
CA ASP A 541 -18.43 -24.46 -2.83
C ASP A 541 -18.19 -23.77 -1.49
N ILE A 542 -17.41 -24.36 -0.58
CA ILE A 542 -17.02 -23.73 0.70
C ILE A 542 -16.27 -22.42 0.45
N GLN A 543 -15.31 -22.41 -0.49
CA GLN A 543 -14.57 -21.20 -0.87
C GLN A 543 -15.51 -20.12 -1.43
N PHE A 544 -16.40 -20.50 -2.36
CA PHE A 544 -17.30 -19.54 -3.00
C PHE A 544 -18.46 -19.11 -2.12
N ARG A 545 -18.91 -19.91 -1.15
CA ARG A 545 -19.88 -19.47 -0.12
C ARG A 545 -19.33 -18.29 0.67
N LEU A 546 -18.08 -18.38 1.11
CA LEU A 546 -17.38 -17.28 1.79
C LEU A 546 -17.19 -16.07 0.87
N LEU A 547 -16.57 -16.30 -0.30
CA LEU A 547 -16.19 -15.24 -1.21
C LEU A 547 -17.42 -14.47 -1.74
N THR A 548 -18.46 -15.17 -2.16
CA THR A 548 -19.63 -14.52 -2.76
C THR A 548 -20.47 -13.76 -1.75
N ARG A 549 -20.51 -14.17 -0.47
CA ARG A 549 -21.17 -13.38 0.58
C ARG A 549 -20.47 -12.05 0.81
N PHE A 550 -19.14 -12.06 0.86
CA PHE A 550 -18.34 -10.83 0.95
C PHE A 550 -18.57 -9.92 -0.27
N VAL A 551 -18.43 -10.47 -1.48
CA VAL A 551 -18.56 -9.70 -2.74
C VAL A 551 -19.96 -9.10 -2.87
N ASN A 552 -21.00 -9.86 -2.54
CA ASN A 552 -22.37 -9.36 -2.62
C ASN A 552 -22.61 -8.18 -1.68
N GLU A 553 -22.10 -8.26 -0.44
CA GLU A 553 -22.22 -7.17 0.53
C GLU A 553 -21.44 -5.93 0.09
N ALA A 554 -20.27 -6.11 -0.53
CA ALA A 554 -19.51 -5.01 -1.10
C ALA A 554 -20.29 -4.31 -2.22
N VAL A 555 -20.90 -5.07 -3.13
CA VAL A 555 -21.76 -4.52 -4.19
C VAL A 555 -23.01 -3.84 -3.60
N THR A 556 -23.60 -4.39 -2.53
CA THR A 556 -24.69 -3.73 -1.80
C THR A 556 -24.26 -2.39 -1.20
N CYS A 557 -23.05 -2.30 -0.63
CA CYS A 557 -22.53 -1.03 -0.11
C CYS A 557 -22.37 0.03 -1.20
N LEU A 558 -22.03 -0.36 -2.44
CA LEU A 558 -22.03 0.55 -3.58
C LEU A 558 -23.46 0.95 -4.00
N GLN A 559 -24.37 -0.03 -4.05
CA GLN A 559 -25.78 0.20 -4.39
C GLN A 559 -26.47 1.19 -3.43
N GLU A 560 -26.17 1.09 -2.13
CA GLU A 560 -26.72 1.96 -1.09
C GLU A 560 -26.00 3.32 -0.99
N GLY A 561 -24.94 3.54 -1.78
CA GLY A 561 -24.15 4.77 -1.76
C GLY A 561 -23.27 4.93 -0.53
N ILE A 562 -23.00 3.84 0.21
CA ILE A 562 -21.98 3.82 1.27
C ILE A 562 -20.61 4.02 0.66
N LEU A 563 -20.31 3.27 -0.41
CA LEU A 563 -19.14 3.48 -1.23
C LEU A 563 -19.44 4.51 -2.33
N ALA A 564 -18.50 5.43 -2.56
CA ALA A 564 -18.59 6.38 -3.66
C ALA A 564 -18.20 5.75 -5.01
N THR A 565 -17.20 4.87 -5.01
CA THR A 565 -16.67 4.25 -6.24
C THR A 565 -16.27 2.78 -6.01
N PRO A 566 -16.30 1.93 -7.06
CA PRO A 566 -15.76 0.57 -7.01
C PRO A 566 -14.29 0.52 -6.60
N SER A 567 -13.47 1.47 -7.07
CA SER A 567 -12.04 1.52 -6.77
C SER A 567 -11.76 1.71 -5.27
N GLU A 568 -12.51 2.58 -4.58
CA GLU A 568 -12.39 2.71 -3.12
C GLU A 568 -12.81 1.41 -2.41
N GLY A 569 -13.85 0.74 -2.91
CA GLY A 569 -14.27 -0.56 -2.41
C GLY A 569 -13.19 -1.62 -2.53
N ASP A 570 -12.56 -1.74 -3.70
CA ASP A 570 -11.46 -2.68 -3.93
C ASP A 570 -10.26 -2.43 -3.01
N ILE A 571 -9.86 -1.16 -2.88
CA ILE A 571 -8.77 -0.76 -1.99
C ILE A 571 -9.11 -1.04 -0.53
N GLY A 572 -10.33 -0.72 -0.09
CA GLY A 572 -10.78 -1.01 1.27
C GLY A 572 -10.78 -2.50 1.59
N ALA A 573 -11.25 -3.33 0.66
CA ALA A 573 -11.29 -4.77 0.85
C ALA A 573 -9.87 -5.39 0.88
N VAL A 574 -8.98 -5.00 -0.02
CA VAL A 574 -7.64 -5.57 -0.11
C VAL A 574 -6.73 -5.10 1.02
N PHE A 575 -6.67 -3.79 1.28
CA PHE A 575 -5.75 -3.22 2.29
C PHE A 575 -6.30 -3.27 3.72
N GLY A 576 -7.61 -3.43 3.90
CA GLY A 576 -8.28 -3.49 5.20
C GLY A 576 -8.65 -4.90 5.63
N LEU A 577 -9.31 -5.64 4.74
CA LEU A 577 -9.91 -6.94 5.03
C LEU A 577 -9.10 -8.11 4.47
N SER A 578 -7.91 -7.83 3.90
CA SER A 578 -7.02 -8.83 3.33
C SER A 578 -7.67 -9.66 2.22
N PHE A 579 -8.59 -9.05 1.46
CA PHE A 579 -9.15 -9.68 0.27
C PHE A 579 -8.01 -10.04 -0.72
N PRO A 580 -8.05 -11.21 -1.39
CA PRO A 580 -6.93 -11.68 -2.21
C PRO A 580 -6.50 -10.66 -3.28
N PRO A 581 -5.27 -10.12 -3.23
CA PRO A 581 -4.82 -9.11 -4.19
C PRO A 581 -4.76 -9.62 -5.65
N CYS A 582 -4.52 -10.92 -5.84
CA CYS A 582 -4.56 -11.55 -7.16
C CYS A 582 -5.94 -11.48 -7.84
N LEU A 583 -7.01 -11.28 -7.06
CA LEU A 583 -8.37 -11.09 -7.56
C LEU A 583 -8.73 -9.61 -7.76
N GLY A 584 -7.88 -8.68 -7.30
CA GLY A 584 -8.02 -7.24 -7.56
C GLY A 584 -9.01 -6.50 -6.65
N GLY A 585 -9.64 -7.19 -5.70
CA GLY A 585 -10.75 -6.66 -4.90
C GLY A 585 -12.11 -7.21 -5.36
N PRO A 586 -13.18 -7.04 -4.57
CA PRO A 586 -14.50 -7.59 -4.88
C PRO A 586 -15.10 -7.12 -6.21
N PHE A 587 -14.91 -5.86 -6.61
CA PHE A 587 -15.47 -5.32 -7.85
C PHE A 587 -14.64 -5.77 -9.05
N CYS A 588 -13.32 -5.67 -8.96
CA CYS A 588 -12.42 -6.22 -9.99
C CYS A 588 -12.63 -7.73 -10.18
N PHE A 589 -12.87 -8.47 -9.09
CA PHE A 589 -13.20 -9.89 -9.15
C PHE A 589 -14.48 -10.16 -9.94
N VAL A 590 -15.54 -9.36 -9.76
CA VAL A 590 -16.77 -9.48 -10.56
C VAL A 590 -16.47 -9.28 -12.05
N ASP A 591 -15.66 -8.28 -12.39
CA ASP A 591 -15.33 -7.97 -13.79
C ASP A 591 -14.44 -9.03 -14.45
N LEU A 592 -13.54 -9.68 -13.69
CA LEU A 592 -12.60 -10.70 -14.19
C LEU A 592 -13.16 -12.13 -14.17
N TYR A 593 -14.08 -12.42 -13.24
CA TYR A 593 -14.72 -13.73 -13.08
C TYR A 593 -16.05 -13.83 -13.82
N GLU A 594 -16.67 -12.69 -14.17
CA GLU A 594 -18.00 -12.52 -14.78
C GLU A 594 -19.15 -12.51 -13.76
N ALA A 595 -19.97 -11.45 -13.80
CA ALA A 595 -21.11 -11.26 -12.91
C ALA A 595 -22.11 -12.42 -12.97
N GLN A 596 -22.39 -12.96 -14.16
CA GLN A 596 -23.33 -14.07 -14.36
C GLN A 596 -22.91 -15.30 -13.54
N LYS A 597 -21.63 -15.71 -13.61
CA LYS A 597 -21.11 -16.87 -12.88
C LYS A 597 -21.22 -16.70 -11.37
N ILE A 598 -21.07 -15.48 -10.86
CA ILE A 598 -21.25 -15.17 -9.43
C ILE A 598 -22.73 -15.29 -9.04
N VAL A 599 -23.63 -14.72 -9.85
CA VAL A 599 -25.06 -14.78 -9.61
C VAL A 599 -25.57 -16.22 -9.64
N ASP A 600 -25.12 -17.05 -10.59
CA ASP A 600 -25.53 -18.45 -10.69
C ASP A 600 -25.10 -19.26 -9.46
N ARG A 601 -23.86 -19.07 -8.99
CA ARG A 601 -23.38 -19.70 -7.74
C ARG A 601 -24.19 -19.23 -6.54
N ARG A 602 -24.49 -17.94 -6.46
CA ARG A 602 -25.31 -17.39 -5.37
C ARG A 602 -26.72 -17.97 -5.37
N LYS A 603 -27.37 -18.09 -6.53
CA LYS A 603 -28.68 -18.75 -6.66
C LYS A 603 -28.63 -20.22 -6.25
N LYS A 604 -27.56 -20.93 -6.59
CA LYS A 604 -27.30 -22.30 -6.10
C LYS A 604 -27.25 -22.34 -4.56
N TYR A 605 -26.51 -21.42 -3.94
CA TYR A 605 -26.40 -21.34 -2.48
C TYR A 605 -27.69 -20.83 -1.81
N GLU A 606 -28.46 -19.98 -2.48
CA GLU A 606 -29.76 -19.50 -2.02
C GLU A 606 -30.80 -20.61 -2.02
N ALA A 607 -30.85 -21.45 -3.05
CA ALA A 607 -31.72 -22.62 -3.07
C ALA A 607 -31.42 -23.57 -1.89
N ALA A 608 -30.15 -23.70 -1.51
CA ALA A 608 -29.73 -24.50 -0.37
C ALA A 608 -29.98 -23.79 0.97
N TYR A 609 -29.48 -22.58 1.19
CA TYR A 609 -29.41 -21.93 2.51
C TYR A 609 -30.35 -20.73 2.70
N GLY A 610 -31.11 -20.36 1.67
CA GLY A 610 -32.09 -19.29 1.71
C GLY A 610 -31.51 -17.89 1.47
N LYS A 611 -32.29 -16.89 1.92
CA LYS A 611 -32.16 -15.46 1.57
C LYS A 611 -30.81 -14.80 1.83
N GLU A 612 -29.95 -15.39 2.66
CA GLU A 612 -28.61 -14.86 2.93
C GLU A 612 -27.70 -14.88 1.70
N PHE A 613 -28.03 -15.72 0.71
CA PHE A 613 -27.31 -15.84 -0.55
C PHE A 613 -28.00 -15.16 -1.72
N THR A 614 -29.13 -14.47 -1.51
CA THR A 614 -29.81 -13.72 -2.58
C THR A 614 -28.85 -12.68 -3.17
N PRO A 615 -28.65 -12.63 -4.49
CA PRO A 615 -27.88 -11.58 -5.15
C PRO A 615 -28.45 -10.19 -4.87
N SER A 616 -27.60 -9.20 -4.66
CA SER A 616 -28.04 -7.80 -4.61
C SER A 616 -28.54 -7.35 -5.97
N GLN A 617 -29.42 -6.35 -5.98
CA GLN A 617 -30.03 -5.87 -7.22
C GLN A 617 -28.96 -5.35 -8.18
N LEU A 618 -27.99 -4.58 -7.69
CA LEU A 618 -26.91 -4.06 -8.52
C LEU A 618 -26.05 -5.18 -9.11
N LEU A 619 -25.80 -6.27 -8.38
CA LEU A 619 -25.07 -7.43 -8.91
C LEU A 619 -25.88 -8.14 -10.01
N ALA A 620 -27.19 -8.33 -9.80
CA ALA A 620 -28.09 -8.89 -10.80
C ALA A 620 -28.19 -7.98 -12.04
N ASP A 621 -28.22 -6.65 -11.87
CA ASP A 621 -28.28 -5.69 -12.98
C ASP A 621 -27.01 -5.71 -13.85
N HIS A 622 -25.90 -6.25 -13.34
CA HIS A 622 -24.68 -6.47 -14.11
C HIS A 622 -24.72 -7.75 -14.96
N THR A 623 -25.72 -8.62 -14.77
CA THR A 623 -25.92 -9.79 -15.65
C THR A 623 -26.72 -9.47 -16.91
N ASN A 624 -27.49 -8.36 -16.88
CA ASN A 624 -28.37 -7.96 -17.98
C ASN A 624 -27.62 -7.54 -19.25
N SER A 625 -26.31 -7.33 -19.18
CA SER A 625 -25.49 -6.97 -20.34
C SER A 625 -24.07 -7.55 -20.19
N PRO A 626 -23.58 -8.35 -21.16
CA PRO A 626 -22.29 -9.03 -21.04
C PRO A 626 -21.08 -8.09 -20.98
N ASN A 627 -21.25 -6.83 -21.39
CA ASN A 627 -20.19 -5.81 -21.39
C ASN A 627 -20.24 -4.88 -20.16
N LYS A 628 -21.22 -5.02 -19.27
CA LYS A 628 -21.36 -4.12 -18.13
C LYS A 628 -20.38 -4.54 -17.02
N LYS A 629 -19.44 -3.63 -16.73
CA LYS A 629 -18.39 -3.80 -15.73
C LYS A 629 -18.41 -2.67 -14.72
N PHE A 630 -17.89 -2.92 -13.53
CA PHE A 630 -17.69 -1.89 -12.51
C PHE A 630 -16.55 -0.94 -12.88
N HIS A 631 -15.47 -1.48 -13.45
CA HIS A 631 -14.35 -0.70 -13.97
C HIS A 631 -14.46 -0.63 -15.51
N GLN A 632 -14.65 0.59 -16.03
CA GLN A 632 -14.73 0.88 -17.47
C GLN A 632 -13.42 1.38 -18.03
#